data_AF-A0A7Z0IZF4-F1
#
_entry.id   AF-A0A7Z0IZF4-F1
#
_cell.length_a   1.000
_cell.length_b   1.000
_cell.length_c   1.000
_cell.angle_alpha   90.00
_cell.angle_beta   90.00
_cell.angle_gamma   90.00
#
_symmetry.space_group_name_H-M   'P 1'
#
loop_
_entity.id
_entity.type
_entity.pdbx_description
1 polymer ?
#
loop_
_entity_poly.entity_id
_entity_poly.type
_entity_poly.pdbx_seq_one_letter_code
_entity_poly.pdbx_strand_id
1 'polypeptide(L)'
;MRWQIRHGCSSFEGKCGNERERHQAEGTCFIDRRIRLDNARSPSPSEPGKNMQIDLIETFLDLMETRSFNRTAERLNVTQSTVSHRIKALEAQFNRKLFTRNKGGTAPTASGLRFLDHAKALQYQWNEATRAVENAGAYERSMRLGIQHDLAEIFAGRWLSAVRAELPLTSIYVEADYSNQMNRDLAAGDLDLAVLYTPHYLPDLYYERIGEMTYNLVSTVACTVGALRPETYIQAIYSPAFDRAHRLALPHLSAAPLASGQNIAIRELLMTLGALPTS
;
A
#
# COMPACT_ATOMS: atom_id res chain seq x y z
N MET A 1 1.94 21.24 8.53
CA MET A 1 0.48 21.07 8.70
C MET A 1 -0.08 22.34 9.32
N ARG A 2 -0.96 23.05 8.60
CA ARG A 2 -1.70 24.20 9.12
C ARG A 2 -3.15 23.76 9.22
N TRP A 3 -3.69 23.70 10.43
CA TRP A 3 -5.09 23.35 10.66
C TRP A 3 -5.94 24.60 10.43
N GLN A 4 -6.80 24.58 9.41
CA GLN A 4 -7.83 25.59 9.21
C GLN A 4 -9.20 24.91 9.27
N ILE A 5 -10.07 25.39 10.14
CA ILE A 5 -11.48 25.01 10.11
C ILE A 5 -12.12 25.86 9.02
N ARG A 6 -12.60 25.24 7.93
CA ARG A 6 -13.41 25.94 6.94
C ARG A 6 -14.85 26.03 7.45
N HIS A 7 -15.38 27.24 7.48
CA HIS A 7 -16.76 27.53 7.88
C HIS A 7 -17.75 26.92 6.89
N GLY A 8 -18.69 26.14 7.41
CA GLY A 8 -19.84 25.59 6.69
C GLY A 8 -21.04 25.51 7.62
N CYS A 9 -21.42 26.63 8.24
CA CYS A 9 -22.73 26.77 8.88
C CYS A 9 -23.66 27.42 7.85
N SER A 10 -24.22 26.61 6.95
CA SER A 10 -25.32 27.03 6.10
C SER A 10 -26.62 26.44 6.65
N SER A 11 -27.41 27.32 7.25
CA SER A 11 -28.83 27.16 7.51
C SER A 11 -29.54 26.63 6.26
N PHE A 12 -30.18 25.47 6.39
CA PHE A 12 -31.00 24.88 5.34
C PHE A 12 -32.46 25.29 5.58
N GLU A 13 -32.89 26.40 4.98
CA GLU A 13 -34.30 26.80 4.91
C GLU A 13 -34.85 26.59 3.49
N GLY A 14 -35.82 25.67 3.38
CA GLY A 14 -36.98 25.73 2.50
C GLY A 14 -36.82 25.51 0.98
N LYS A 15 -37.35 24.40 0.46
CA LYS A 15 -38.79 24.28 0.15
C LYS A 15 -39.14 22.90 -0.41
N CYS A 16 -40.26 22.39 0.10
CA CYS A 16 -41.03 21.27 -0.41
C CYS A 16 -41.61 21.61 -1.80
N GLY A 17 -41.47 20.69 -2.75
CA GLY A 17 -42.02 20.78 -4.10
C GLY A 17 -42.14 19.38 -4.68
N ASN A 18 -43.33 18.81 -4.54
CA ASN A 18 -43.76 17.50 -5.01
C ASN A 18 -43.85 17.49 -6.56
N GLU A 19 -43.33 16.46 -7.23
CA GLU A 19 -44.11 15.58 -8.13
C GLU A 19 -43.22 14.64 -8.96
N ARG A 20 -43.41 13.33 -8.68
CA ARG A 20 -43.57 12.21 -9.62
C ARG A 20 -42.74 12.24 -10.92
N GLU A 21 -41.82 11.27 -11.02
CA GLU A 21 -41.87 10.29 -12.11
C GLU A 21 -41.10 9.03 -11.71
N ARG A 22 -41.79 7.89 -11.83
CA ARG A 22 -41.29 6.55 -11.53
C ARG A 22 -40.58 6.03 -12.77
N HIS A 23 -39.30 5.67 -12.66
CA HIS A 23 -38.74 4.63 -13.52
C HIS A 23 -37.93 3.66 -12.68
N GLN A 24 -38.58 2.51 -12.50
CA GLN A 24 -38.09 1.27 -11.94
C GLN A 24 -37.17 0.63 -13.00
N ALA A 25 -35.92 0.36 -12.63
CA ALA A 25 -35.02 -0.49 -13.41
C ALA A 25 -34.35 -1.48 -12.44
N GLU A 26 -35.05 -2.59 -12.26
CA GLU A 26 -34.51 -3.83 -11.71
C GLU A 26 -33.45 -4.37 -12.69
N GLY A 27 -32.18 -4.31 -12.30
CA GLY A 27 -31.06 -4.87 -13.04
C GLY A 27 -30.61 -6.18 -12.40
N THR A 28 -31.24 -7.27 -12.83
CA THR A 28 -31.02 -8.64 -12.40
C THR A 28 -29.60 -9.13 -12.69
N CYS A 29 -29.01 -9.75 -11.67
CA CYS A 29 -27.82 -10.58 -11.73
C CYS A 29 -28.07 -11.78 -12.67
N PHE A 30 -27.45 -11.77 -13.85
CA PHE A 30 -27.37 -12.95 -14.71
C PHE A 30 -26.12 -13.77 -14.37
N ILE A 31 -26.33 -14.88 -13.68
CA ILE A 31 -25.38 -15.99 -13.59
C ILE A 31 -25.67 -16.89 -14.79
N ASP A 32 -24.81 -16.87 -15.80
CA ASP A 32 -24.83 -17.88 -16.85
C ASP A 32 -24.21 -19.19 -16.33
N ARG A 33 -25.01 -20.25 -16.34
CA ARG A 33 -24.66 -21.64 -16.02
C ARG A 33 -24.80 -22.45 -17.31
N ARG A 34 -23.68 -22.81 -17.93
CA ARG A 34 -23.40 -24.16 -18.45
C ARG A 34 -22.10 -24.21 -19.25
N ILE A 35 -21.05 -24.73 -18.62
CA ILE A 35 -20.06 -25.54 -19.34
C ILE A 35 -19.89 -26.83 -18.52
N ARG A 36 -20.14 -27.97 -19.21
CA ARG A 36 -19.93 -29.33 -18.70
C ARG A 36 -18.45 -29.49 -18.35
N LEU A 37 -18.16 -29.87 -17.11
CA LEU A 37 -16.87 -30.42 -16.73
C LEU A 37 -16.92 -31.93 -17.00
N ASP A 38 -16.40 -32.34 -18.15
CA ASP A 38 -16.02 -33.73 -18.34
C ASP A 38 -14.79 -34.05 -17.48
N ASN A 39 -14.89 -35.22 -16.87
CA ASN A 39 -14.07 -35.76 -15.81
C ASN A 39 -12.61 -35.99 -16.26
N ALA A 40 -11.71 -35.07 -15.92
CA ALA A 40 -10.26 -35.26 -16.04
C ALA A 40 -9.65 -35.33 -14.63
N ARG A 41 -8.90 -36.42 -14.38
CA ARG A 41 -8.20 -36.74 -13.13
C ARG A 41 -7.59 -35.50 -12.47
N SER A 42 -7.84 -35.36 -11.18
CA SER A 42 -7.18 -34.39 -10.30
C SER A 42 -5.65 -34.50 -10.41
N PRO A 43 -4.93 -33.43 -10.76
CA PRO A 43 -3.48 -33.41 -10.60
C PRO A 43 -3.14 -33.25 -9.12
N SER A 44 -2.23 -34.11 -8.65
CA SER A 44 -1.56 -34.07 -7.35
C SER A 44 -0.95 -32.69 -7.05
N PRO A 45 -0.69 -32.33 -5.78
CA PRO A 45 -0.07 -31.04 -5.44
C PRO A 45 1.37 -31.04 -5.96
N SER A 46 1.57 -30.44 -7.14
CA SER A 46 2.90 -30.19 -7.68
C SER A 46 3.61 -29.16 -6.80
N GLU A 47 4.69 -29.59 -6.16
CA GLU A 47 5.65 -28.72 -5.48
C GLU A 47 6.01 -27.52 -6.36
N PRO A 48 6.08 -26.29 -5.82
CA PRO A 48 6.46 -25.15 -6.63
C PRO A 48 7.95 -25.29 -6.96
N GLY A 49 8.22 -25.64 -8.23
CA GLY A 49 9.50 -25.35 -8.87
C GLY A 49 9.69 -23.83 -8.93
N LYS A 50 10.13 -23.25 -7.81
CA LYS A 50 10.43 -21.83 -7.66
C LYS A 50 11.93 -21.63 -7.89
N ASN A 51 12.24 -20.68 -8.76
CA ASN A 51 13.51 -20.54 -9.44
C ASN A 51 14.69 -20.34 -8.46
N MET A 52 15.50 -21.38 -8.25
CA MET A 52 16.46 -21.50 -7.13
C MET A 52 17.38 -20.28 -6.96
N GLN A 53 17.77 -19.58 -8.03
CA GLN A 53 18.65 -18.40 -7.93
C GLN A 53 17.95 -17.14 -7.41
N ILE A 54 16.67 -16.92 -7.75
CA ILE A 54 15.92 -15.75 -7.30
C ILE A 54 15.59 -15.87 -5.82
N ASP A 55 15.25 -17.08 -5.37
CA ASP A 55 15.05 -17.37 -3.95
C ASP A 55 16.29 -17.04 -3.10
N LEU A 56 17.52 -17.18 -3.64
CA LEU A 56 18.75 -16.78 -2.95
C LEU A 56 18.83 -15.25 -2.79
N ILE A 57 18.49 -14.52 -3.86
CA ILE A 57 18.49 -13.06 -3.90
C ILE A 57 17.43 -12.51 -2.94
N GLU A 58 16.19 -13.02 -3.02
CA GLU A 58 15.09 -12.66 -2.11
C GLU A 58 15.48 -12.90 -0.65
N THR A 59 16.06 -14.06 -0.35
CA THR A 59 16.52 -14.40 1.02
C THR A 59 17.64 -13.47 1.49
N PHE A 60 18.57 -13.11 0.61
CA PHE A 60 19.64 -12.17 0.90
C PHE A 60 19.08 -10.77 1.21
N LEU A 61 18.17 -10.26 0.37
CA LEU A 61 17.58 -8.93 0.52
C LEU A 61 16.73 -8.83 1.79
N ASP A 62 15.91 -9.85 2.09
CA ASP A 62 15.11 -9.84 3.32
C ASP A 62 16.02 -9.92 4.57
N LEU A 63 17.09 -10.71 4.55
CA LEU A 63 18.05 -10.77 5.66
C LEU A 63 18.81 -9.46 5.86
N MET A 64 19.09 -8.71 4.78
CA MET A 64 19.66 -7.36 4.87
C MET A 64 18.75 -6.40 5.64
N GLU A 65 17.43 -6.51 5.46
CA GLU A 65 16.42 -5.70 6.13
C GLU A 65 16.22 -6.13 7.59
N THR A 66 15.98 -7.42 7.84
CA THR A 66 15.61 -7.93 9.17
C THR A 66 16.78 -8.04 10.14
N ARG A 67 18.00 -8.25 9.61
CA ARG A 67 19.21 -8.59 10.39
C ARG A 67 19.05 -9.82 11.30
N SER A 68 18.08 -10.68 11.01
CA SER A 68 17.73 -11.85 11.81
C SER A 68 17.27 -13.01 10.94
N PHE A 69 18.01 -14.12 10.98
CA PHE A 69 17.66 -15.34 10.25
C PHE A 69 16.29 -15.90 10.63
N ASN A 70 15.87 -15.79 11.90
CA ASN A 70 14.56 -16.28 12.34
C ASN A 70 13.44 -15.40 11.77
N ARG A 71 13.60 -14.07 11.84
CA ARG A 71 12.59 -13.13 11.31
C ARG A 71 12.47 -13.24 9.79
N THR A 72 13.59 -13.46 9.10
CA THR A 72 13.57 -13.72 7.64
C THR A 72 12.89 -15.04 7.30
N ALA A 73 13.13 -16.09 8.08
CA ALA A 73 12.44 -17.37 7.90
C ALA A 73 10.92 -17.22 8.05
N GLU A 74 10.48 -16.49 9.07
CA GLU A 74 9.07 -16.15 9.29
C GLU A 74 8.49 -15.32 8.13
N ARG A 75 9.16 -14.25 7.68
CA ARG A 75 8.67 -13.39 6.58
C ARG A 75 8.55 -14.13 5.25
N LEU A 76 9.48 -15.03 4.96
CA LEU A 76 9.51 -15.79 3.71
C LEU A 76 8.74 -17.12 3.79
N ASN A 77 8.08 -17.42 4.92
CA ASN A 77 7.38 -18.69 5.16
C ASN A 77 8.24 -19.94 4.89
N VAL A 78 9.51 -19.91 5.34
CA VAL A 78 10.45 -21.03 5.23
C VAL A 78 11.10 -21.34 6.58
N THR A 79 11.85 -22.44 6.67
CA THR A 79 12.59 -22.75 7.90
C THR A 79 13.88 -21.92 8.00
N GLN A 80 14.36 -21.69 9.22
CA GLN A 80 15.65 -21.01 9.45
C GLN A 80 16.82 -21.76 8.80
N SER A 81 16.77 -23.10 8.74
CA SER A 81 17.79 -23.91 8.06
C SER A 81 17.77 -23.68 6.56
N THR A 82 16.59 -23.50 5.94
CA THR A 82 16.46 -23.08 4.53
C THR A 82 17.11 -21.72 4.28
N VAL A 83 16.84 -20.72 5.13
CA VAL A 83 17.48 -19.39 5.02
C VAL A 83 19.01 -19.52 5.12
N SER A 84 19.49 -20.25 6.12
CA SER A 84 20.93 -20.50 6.31
C SER A 84 21.57 -21.19 5.11
N HIS A 85 20.88 -22.18 4.53
CA HIS A 85 21.34 -22.90 3.36
C HIS A 85 21.42 -21.99 2.13
N ARG A 86 20.37 -21.20 1.86
CA ARG A 86 20.33 -20.24 0.74
C ARG A 86 21.45 -19.20 0.86
N ILE A 87 21.64 -18.60 2.04
CA ILE A 87 22.74 -17.64 2.25
C ILE A 87 24.11 -18.30 2.05
N LYS A 88 24.34 -19.51 2.59
CA LYS A 88 25.60 -20.22 2.38
C LYS A 88 25.85 -20.56 0.91
N ALA A 89 24.81 -20.95 0.17
CA ALA A 89 24.92 -21.22 -1.26
C ALA A 89 25.32 -19.95 -2.03
N LEU A 90 24.73 -18.80 -1.70
CA LEU A 90 25.09 -17.51 -2.30
C LEU A 90 26.53 -17.09 -1.94
N GLU A 91 26.94 -17.24 -0.67
CA GLU A 91 28.32 -16.98 -0.23
C GLU A 91 29.35 -17.89 -0.93
N ALA A 92 28.98 -19.13 -1.21
CA ALA A 92 29.82 -20.09 -1.92
C ALA A 92 30.06 -19.68 -3.38
N GLN A 93 29.04 -19.12 -4.07
CA GLN A 93 29.19 -18.62 -5.43
C GLN A 93 30.21 -17.49 -5.53
N PHE A 94 30.27 -16.61 -4.52
CA PHE A 94 31.23 -15.51 -4.47
C PHE A 94 32.55 -15.86 -3.79
N ASN A 95 32.65 -17.05 -3.18
CA ASN A 95 33.73 -17.42 -2.25
C ASN A 95 34.00 -16.32 -1.19
N ARG A 96 32.93 -15.68 -0.70
CA ARG A 96 32.99 -14.57 0.26
C ARG A 96 31.84 -14.64 1.24
N LYS A 97 32.09 -14.27 2.50
CA LYS A 97 31.03 -14.05 3.48
C LYS A 97 30.29 -12.76 3.17
N LEU A 98 28.96 -12.84 3.07
CA LEU A 98 28.07 -11.70 2.89
C LEU A 98 27.52 -11.22 4.23
N PHE A 99 27.46 -12.11 5.23
CA PHE A 99 27.04 -11.78 6.59
C PHE A 99 28.02 -12.30 7.64
N THR A 100 28.04 -11.64 8.79
CA THR A 100 28.74 -12.07 9.99
C THR A 100 27.78 -12.07 11.17
N ARG A 101 27.99 -13.00 12.11
CA ARG A 101 27.27 -12.99 13.39
C ARG A 101 28.09 -12.19 14.40
N ASN A 102 27.44 -11.24 15.05
CA ASN A 102 28.02 -10.46 16.14
C ASN A 102 27.15 -10.58 17.40
N LYS A 103 27.61 -10.05 18.53
CA LYS A 103 26.90 -10.13 19.81
C LYS A 103 25.50 -9.48 19.79
N GLY A 104 25.21 -8.64 18.78
CA GLY A 104 23.93 -7.96 18.60
C GLY A 104 23.02 -8.53 17.49
N GLY A 105 23.43 -9.63 16.82
CA GLY A 105 22.64 -10.24 15.75
C GLY A 105 23.45 -10.57 14.50
N THR A 106 22.84 -10.39 13.33
CA THR A 106 23.47 -10.59 12.03
C THR A 106 23.80 -9.24 11.41
N ALA A 107 25.03 -9.06 10.93
CA ALA A 107 25.47 -7.83 10.26
C ALA A 107 26.05 -8.14 8.87
N PRO A 108 25.78 -7.28 7.87
CA PRO A 108 26.37 -7.44 6.54
C PRO A 108 27.87 -7.17 6.57
N THR A 109 28.60 -7.87 5.71
CA THR A 109 30.03 -7.60 5.45
C THR A 109 30.18 -6.49 4.41
N ALA A 110 31.41 -6.02 4.18
CA ALA A 110 31.71 -5.14 3.05
C ALA A 110 31.32 -5.76 1.70
N SER A 111 31.48 -7.07 1.53
CA SER A 111 31.03 -7.79 0.34
C SER A 111 29.52 -7.86 0.24
N GLY A 112 28.82 -8.08 1.36
CA GLY A 112 27.35 -8.03 1.42
C GLY A 112 26.81 -6.67 1.02
N LEU A 113 27.40 -5.59 1.55
CA LEU A 113 27.02 -4.23 1.18
C LEU A 113 27.27 -3.93 -0.31
N ARG A 114 28.40 -4.38 -0.87
CA ARG A 114 28.69 -4.23 -2.31
C ARG A 114 27.74 -5.02 -3.21
N PHE A 115 27.27 -6.17 -2.73
CA PHE A 115 26.34 -7.01 -3.49
C PHE A 115 24.90 -6.49 -3.43
N LEU A 116 24.56 -5.64 -2.45
CA LEU A 116 23.20 -5.18 -2.20
C LEU A 116 22.54 -4.55 -3.43
N ASP A 117 23.19 -3.56 -4.05
CA ASP A 117 22.59 -2.79 -5.15
C ASP A 117 22.41 -3.69 -6.39
N HIS A 118 23.35 -4.62 -6.61
CA HIS A 118 23.25 -5.63 -7.66
C HIS A 118 22.11 -6.63 -7.40
N ALA A 119 21.95 -7.08 -6.15
CA ALA A 119 20.88 -8.00 -5.76
C ALA A 119 19.49 -7.37 -6.00
N LYS A 120 19.31 -6.09 -5.63
CA LYS A 120 18.08 -5.34 -5.91
C LYS A 120 17.82 -5.22 -7.41
N ALA A 121 18.83 -4.84 -8.19
CA ALA A 121 18.68 -4.72 -9.64
C ALA A 121 18.30 -6.05 -10.30
N LEU A 122 18.89 -7.15 -9.86
CA LEU A 122 18.53 -8.50 -10.33
C LEU A 122 17.08 -8.87 -9.98
N GLN A 123 16.64 -8.59 -8.75
CA GLN A 123 15.25 -8.83 -8.34
C GLN A 123 14.26 -8.01 -9.18
N TYR A 124 14.54 -6.71 -9.35
CA TYR A 124 13.72 -5.83 -10.18
C TYR A 124 13.63 -6.33 -11.64
N GLN A 125 14.78 -6.63 -12.27
CA GLN A 125 14.80 -7.12 -13.65
C GLN A 125 14.10 -8.48 -13.79
N TRP A 126 14.18 -9.34 -12.78
CA TRP A 126 13.46 -10.61 -12.78
C TRP A 126 11.94 -10.41 -12.70
N ASN A 127 11.49 -9.51 -11.82
CA ASN A 127 10.08 -9.15 -11.71
C ASN A 127 9.55 -8.59 -13.03
N GLU A 128 10.28 -7.64 -13.64
CA GLU A 128 9.95 -7.07 -14.94
C GLU A 128 9.91 -8.11 -16.05
N ALA A 129 10.91 -9.00 -16.13
CA ALA A 129 10.93 -10.08 -17.12
C ALA A 129 9.75 -11.04 -16.94
N THR A 130 9.42 -11.39 -15.70
CA THR A 130 8.26 -12.26 -15.39
C THR A 130 6.97 -11.61 -15.88
N ARG A 131 6.76 -10.32 -15.60
CA ARG A 131 5.59 -9.56 -16.07
C ARG A 131 5.55 -9.45 -17.59
N ALA A 132 6.67 -9.21 -18.24
CA ALA A 132 6.74 -9.09 -19.70
C ALA A 132 6.31 -10.39 -20.38
N VAL A 133 6.70 -11.55 -19.81
CA VAL A 133 6.29 -12.87 -20.29
C VAL A 133 4.80 -13.14 -20.01
N GLU A 134 4.30 -12.81 -18.82
CA GLU A 134 2.88 -12.99 -18.46
C GLU A 134 1.94 -12.12 -19.31
N ASN A 135 2.38 -10.92 -19.70
CA ASN A 135 1.59 -9.97 -20.48
C ASN A 135 1.83 -10.07 -22.00
N ALA A 136 2.53 -11.11 -22.46
CA ALA A 136 2.86 -11.28 -23.88
C ALA A 136 1.59 -11.32 -24.76
N GLY A 137 1.33 -10.22 -25.47
CA GLY A 137 0.30 -10.14 -26.51
C GLY A 137 -0.61 -8.90 -26.49
N ALA A 138 -0.65 -8.11 -25.41
CA ALA A 138 -1.57 -6.96 -25.31
C ALA A 138 -0.89 -5.57 -25.31
N TYR A 139 0.33 -5.47 -24.78
CA TYR A 139 1.05 -4.20 -24.58
C TYR A 139 2.57 -4.39 -24.71
N GLU A 140 3.30 -3.34 -25.11
CA GLU A 140 4.77 -3.38 -25.28
C GLU A 140 5.52 -3.31 -23.95
N ARG A 141 4.87 -2.74 -22.93
CA ARG A 141 5.45 -2.49 -21.60
C ARG A 141 4.40 -2.71 -20.52
N SER A 142 4.85 -2.96 -19.29
CA SER A 142 4.02 -2.93 -18.08
C SER A 142 4.57 -1.92 -17.09
N MET A 143 3.69 -1.35 -16.26
CA MET A 143 4.07 -0.45 -15.17
C MET A 143 3.13 -0.64 -13.98
N ARG A 144 3.69 -0.68 -12.78
CA ARG A 144 2.95 -0.77 -11.52
C ARG A 144 3.10 0.48 -10.67
N LEU A 145 1.96 1.04 -10.31
CA LEU A 145 1.85 2.32 -9.63
C LEU A 145 1.19 2.12 -8.26
N GLY A 146 1.91 2.45 -7.20
CA GLY A 146 1.33 2.61 -5.87
C GLY A 146 0.80 4.02 -5.69
N ILE A 147 -0.37 4.16 -5.07
CA ILE A 147 -0.90 5.47 -4.68
C ILE A 147 -1.49 5.39 -3.27
N GLN A 148 -1.27 6.43 -2.46
CA GLN A 148 -1.89 6.47 -1.14
C GLN A 148 -3.43 6.47 -1.25
N HIS A 149 -4.12 5.68 -0.43
CA HIS A 149 -5.59 5.55 -0.44
C HIS A 149 -6.36 6.87 -0.61
N ASP A 150 -6.07 7.88 0.23
CA ASP A 150 -6.77 9.17 0.17
C ASP A 150 -6.56 9.91 -1.16
N LEU A 151 -5.36 9.79 -1.74
CA LEU A 151 -5.04 10.41 -3.03
C LEU A 151 -5.69 9.65 -4.17
N ALA A 152 -5.78 8.33 -4.06
CA ALA A 152 -6.42 7.50 -5.08
C ALA A 152 -7.89 7.89 -5.25
N GLU A 153 -8.61 8.08 -4.14
CA GLU A 153 -10.02 8.47 -4.14
C GLU A 153 -10.24 9.82 -4.86
N ILE A 154 -9.33 10.78 -4.68
CA ILE A 154 -9.50 12.15 -5.19
C ILE A 154 -8.93 12.32 -6.61
N PHE A 155 -7.79 11.68 -6.91
CA PHE A 155 -6.96 12.01 -8.08
C PHE A 155 -6.79 10.88 -9.08
N ALA A 156 -7.01 9.61 -8.72
CA ALA A 156 -6.63 8.47 -9.56
C ALA A 156 -7.26 8.54 -10.96
N GLY A 157 -8.57 8.83 -11.06
CA GLY A 157 -9.25 8.85 -12.36
C GLY A 157 -8.65 9.87 -13.35
N ARG A 158 -8.44 11.11 -12.91
CA ARG A 158 -7.87 12.18 -13.76
C ARG A 158 -6.42 11.89 -14.11
N TRP A 159 -5.63 11.48 -13.12
CA TRP A 159 -4.21 11.22 -13.30
C TRP A 159 -3.98 10.01 -14.22
N LEU A 160 -4.66 8.89 -13.98
CA LEU A 160 -4.51 7.69 -14.81
C LEU A 160 -4.99 7.90 -16.24
N SER A 161 -6.02 8.72 -16.46
CA SER A 161 -6.43 9.09 -17.81
C SER A 161 -5.33 9.86 -18.55
N ALA A 162 -4.61 10.75 -17.86
CA ALA A 162 -3.49 11.49 -18.45
C ALA A 162 -2.29 10.56 -18.72
N VAL A 163 -1.93 9.69 -17.76
CA VAL A 163 -0.85 8.72 -17.95
C VAL A 163 -1.15 7.77 -19.11
N ARG A 164 -2.40 7.30 -19.24
CA ARG A 164 -2.82 6.42 -20.35
C ARG A 164 -2.70 7.10 -21.71
N ALA A 165 -2.95 8.41 -21.78
CA ALA A 165 -2.84 9.20 -23.01
C ALA A 165 -1.37 9.38 -23.44
N GLU A 166 -0.47 9.60 -22.47
CA GLU A 166 0.97 9.75 -22.72
C GLU A 166 1.69 8.41 -22.98
N LEU A 167 1.19 7.31 -22.39
CA LEU A 167 1.75 5.96 -22.50
C LEU A 167 0.76 4.97 -23.15
N PRO A 168 0.41 5.15 -24.44
CA PRO A 168 -0.66 4.40 -25.10
C PRO A 168 -0.37 2.89 -25.25
N LEU A 169 0.89 2.49 -25.20
CA LEU A 169 1.34 1.10 -25.41
C LEU A 169 1.79 0.41 -24.11
N THR A 170 1.55 1.04 -22.95
CA THR A 170 1.92 0.50 -21.63
C THR A 170 0.70 -0.01 -20.89
N SER A 171 0.75 -1.25 -20.40
CA SER A 171 -0.19 -1.79 -19.43
C SER A 171 0.08 -1.17 -18.07
N ILE A 172 -0.91 -0.51 -17.47
CA ILE A 172 -0.76 0.16 -16.18
C ILE A 172 -1.61 -0.55 -15.15
N TYR A 173 -0.98 -1.07 -14.11
CA TYR A 173 -1.64 -1.59 -12.92
C TYR A 173 -1.47 -0.60 -11.77
N VAL A 174 -2.54 -0.34 -11.04
CA VAL A 174 -2.55 0.67 -9.97
C VAL A 174 -3.14 0.05 -8.73
N GLU A 175 -2.44 0.20 -7.62
CA GLU A 175 -2.93 -0.23 -6.31
C GLU A 175 -2.90 0.91 -5.30
N ALA A 176 -3.93 0.92 -4.45
CA ALA A 176 -4.03 1.88 -3.36
C ALA A 176 -3.54 1.21 -2.08
N ASP A 177 -2.55 1.81 -1.41
CA ASP A 177 -1.96 1.29 -0.18
C ASP A 177 -1.45 2.41 0.74
N TYR A 178 -0.79 2.05 1.85
CA TYR A 178 -0.11 2.95 2.76
C TYR A 178 1.39 3.03 2.45
N SER A 179 1.98 4.17 2.79
CA SER A 179 3.40 4.46 2.55
C SER A 179 4.35 3.36 3.03
N ASN A 180 4.06 2.68 4.15
CA ASN A 180 4.93 1.60 4.66
C ASN A 180 5.00 0.39 3.73
N GLN A 181 3.88 -0.02 3.13
CA GLN A 181 3.83 -1.16 2.21
C GLN A 181 4.45 -0.74 0.87
N MET A 182 4.05 0.41 0.32
CA MET A 182 4.63 0.93 -0.92
C MET A 182 6.15 1.12 -0.86
N ASN A 183 6.71 1.56 0.29
CA ASN A 183 8.17 1.65 0.46
C ASN A 183 8.85 0.27 0.38
N ARG A 184 8.20 -0.81 0.87
CA ARG A 184 8.73 -2.18 0.74
C ARG A 184 8.64 -2.64 -0.71
N ASP A 185 7.50 -2.42 -1.36
CA ASP A 185 7.25 -2.88 -2.71
C ASP A 185 8.16 -2.17 -3.73
N LEU A 186 8.43 -0.88 -3.53
CA LEU A 186 9.44 -0.14 -4.31
C LEU A 186 10.85 -0.72 -4.08
N ALA A 187 11.19 -1.06 -2.84
CA ALA A 187 12.51 -1.63 -2.53
C ALA A 187 12.70 -3.03 -3.11
N ALA A 188 11.62 -3.81 -3.20
CA ALA A 188 11.58 -5.16 -3.77
C ALA A 188 11.45 -5.16 -5.30
N GLY A 189 11.12 -4.02 -5.92
CA GLY A 189 10.84 -3.94 -7.35
C GLY A 189 9.47 -4.51 -7.74
N ASP A 190 8.54 -4.58 -6.79
CA ASP A 190 7.15 -4.95 -7.02
C ASP A 190 6.31 -3.74 -7.50
N LEU A 191 6.76 -2.53 -7.17
CA LEU A 191 6.27 -1.26 -7.70
C LEU A 191 7.37 -0.55 -8.49
N ASP A 192 6.98 0.10 -9.59
CA ASP A 192 7.87 0.96 -10.38
C ASP A 192 7.84 2.42 -9.89
N LEU A 193 6.68 2.88 -9.42
CA LEU A 193 6.47 4.23 -8.93
C LEU A 193 5.45 4.22 -7.79
N ALA A 194 5.64 5.09 -6.80
CA ALA A 194 4.65 5.29 -5.75
C ALA A 194 4.42 6.78 -5.44
N VAL A 195 3.15 7.13 -5.23
CA VAL A 195 2.74 8.44 -4.71
C VAL A 195 2.32 8.28 -3.25
N LEU A 196 3.16 8.75 -2.33
CA LEU A 196 3.04 8.47 -0.89
C LEU A 196 3.38 9.70 -0.03
N TYR A 197 3.00 9.67 1.25
CA TYR A 197 3.26 10.78 2.18
C TYR A 197 4.60 10.69 2.92
N THR A 198 5.05 9.48 3.24
CA THR A 198 6.23 9.27 4.09
C THR A 198 7.22 8.34 3.38
N PRO A 199 8.11 8.90 2.53
CA PRO A 199 9.11 8.10 1.84
C PRO A 199 10.17 7.59 2.83
N HIS A 200 10.61 6.34 2.63
CA HIS A 200 11.85 5.85 3.18
C HIS A 200 12.94 6.03 2.13
N TYR A 201 13.81 7.01 2.31
CA TYR A 201 14.85 7.36 1.36
C TYR A 201 15.86 6.22 1.19
N LEU A 202 15.81 5.58 0.02
CA LEU A 202 16.79 4.59 -0.43
C LEU A 202 17.69 5.22 -1.50
N PRO A 203 19.00 4.91 -1.54
CA PRO A 203 19.92 5.50 -2.51
C PRO A 203 19.53 5.25 -3.97
N ASP A 204 18.85 4.13 -4.24
CA ASP A 204 18.52 3.66 -5.59
C ASP A 204 17.16 4.17 -6.09
N LEU A 205 16.47 5.00 -5.30
CA LEU A 205 15.16 5.53 -5.64
C LEU A 205 15.25 7.05 -5.84
N TYR A 206 14.56 7.51 -6.89
CA TYR A 206 14.36 8.93 -7.14
C TYR A 206 13.13 9.43 -6.37
N TYR A 207 13.26 10.58 -5.73
CA TYR A 207 12.17 11.20 -4.97
C TYR A 207 11.93 12.61 -5.45
N GLU A 208 10.67 12.89 -5.78
CA GLU A 208 10.22 14.23 -6.14
C GLU A 208 9.03 14.63 -5.27
N ARG A 209 9.08 15.84 -4.71
CA ARG A 209 7.94 16.39 -3.97
C ARG A 209 6.96 16.99 -4.96
N ILE A 210 5.85 16.29 -5.17
CA ILE A 210 4.80 16.71 -6.11
C ILE A 210 3.83 17.77 -5.53
N GLY A 211 3.76 17.92 -4.21
CA GLY A 211 2.85 18.87 -3.59
C GLY A 211 2.68 18.72 -2.08
N GLU A 212 1.67 19.40 -1.55
CA GLU A 212 1.25 19.33 -0.15
C GLU A 212 -0.26 19.12 -0.07
N MET A 213 -0.71 18.31 0.88
CA MET A 213 -2.13 18.11 1.14
C MET A 213 -2.52 18.70 2.50
N THR A 214 -3.67 19.37 2.54
CA THR A 214 -4.21 19.97 3.77
C THR A 214 -5.40 19.17 4.24
N TYR A 215 -5.35 18.71 5.49
CA TYR A 215 -6.49 18.09 6.16
C TYR A 215 -7.21 19.14 7.00
N ASN A 216 -8.53 19.19 6.86
CA ASN A 216 -9.38 20.06 7.67
C ASN A 216 -10.17 19.20 8.67
N LEU A 217 -10.27 19.69 9.91
CA LEU A 217 -11.21 19.11 10.86
C LEU A 217 -12.62 19.51 10.44
N VAL A 218 -13.51 18.52 10.42
CA VAL A 218 -14.93 18.69 10.11
C VAL A 218 -15.75 18.24 11.31
N SER A 219 -16.85 18.93 11.57
CA SER A 219 -17.81 18.58 12.60
C SER A 219 -19.19 19.08 12.22
N THR A 220 -20.22 18.34 12.59
CA THR A 220 -21.62 18.75 12.48
C THR A 220 -22.11 19.48 13.73
N VAL A 221 -21.37 19.39 14.85
CA VAL A 221 -21.83 19.84 16.18
C VAL A 221 -20.90 20.85 16.85
N ALA A 222 -19.61 20.88 16.48
CA ALA A 222 -18.61 21.75 17.10
C ALA A 222 -18.03 22.75 16.09
N CYS A 223 -18.06 24.03 16.43
CA CYS A 223 -17.50 25.10 15.59
C CYS A 223 -16.05 25.47 15.95
N THR A 224 -15.51 24.92 17.05
CA THR A 224 -14.15 25.20 17.52
C THR A 224 -13.50 23.94 18.06
N VAL A 225 -12.17 23.86 17.95
CA VAL A 225 -11.39 22.72 18.49
C VAL A 225 -11.65 22.51 19.98
N GLY A 226 -11.73 23.58 20.78
CA GLY A 226 -11.96 23.48 22.23
C GLY A 226 -13.32 22.94 22.64
N ALA A 227 -14.28 22.86 21.70
CA ALA A 227 -15.59 22.27 21.95
C ALA A 227 -15.64 20.76 21.65
N LEU A 228 -14.55 20.19 21.09
CA LEU A 228 -14.47 18.77 20.78
C LEU A 228 -14.29 17.95 22.06
N ARG A 229 -15.04 16.86 22.15
CA ARG A 229 -14.96 15.91 23.27
C ARG A 229 -14.38 14.59 22.77
N PRO A 230 -13.38 14.00 23.45
CA PRO A 230 -12.74 12.76 23.01
C PRO A 230 -13.73 11.63 22.73
N GLU A 231 -14.80 11.53 23.52
CA GLU A 231 -15.82 10.46 23.45
C GLU A 231 -16.62 10.49 22.15
N THR A 232 -16.72 11.66 21.52
CA THR A 232 -17.46 11.90 20.27
C THR A 232 -16.54 12.11 19.07
N TYR A 233 -15.23 12.10 19.29
CA TYR A 233 -14.24 12.38 18.26
C TYR A 233 -13.88 11.09 17.50
N ILE A 234 -13.88 11.17 16.17
CA ILE A 234 -13.37 10.11 15.30
C ILE A 234 -11.97 10.54 14.86
N GLN A 235 -10.95 9.81 15.30
CA GLN A 235 -9.56 10.11 14.96
C GLN A 235 -9.20 9.60 13.57
N ALA A 236 -8.61 10.46 12.74
CA ALA A 236 -8.05 10.05 11.47
C ALA A 236 -6.59 9.59 11.63
N ILE A 237 -6.21 8.45 11.04
CA ILE A 237 -4.86 7.86 11.11
C ILE A 237 -4.38 7.49 9.70
N TYR A 238 -4.13 8.49 8.86
CA TYR A 238 -3.74 8.27 7.45
C TYR A 238 -2.30 7.80 7.28
N SER A 239 -1.43 8.11 8.25
CA SER A 239 -0.04 7.66 8.28
C SER A 239 0.54 7.82 9.70
N PRO A 240 1.65 7.13 10.03
CA PRO A 240 2.35 7.36 11.29
C PRO A 240 2.81 8.81 11.48
N ALA A 241 3.17 9.50 10.40
CA ALA A 241 3.53 10.91 10.44
C ALA A 241 2.31 11.80 10.75
N PHE A 242 1.16 11.50 10.16
CA PHE A 242 -0.10 12.18 10.45
C PHE A 242 -0.53 11.98 11.90
N ASP A 243 -0.53 10.74 12.38
CA ASP A 243 -0.89 10.41 13.77
C ASP A 243 0.01 11.16 14.77
N ARG A 244 1.33 11.16 14.53
CA ARG A 244 2.28 11.89 15.38
C ARG A 244 2.00 13.40 15.38
N ALA A 245 1.77 13.99 14.21
CA ALA A 245 1.49 15.42 14.10
C ALA A 245 0.14 15.79 14.74
N HIS A 246 -0.88 14.94 14.59
CA HIS A 246 -2.17 15.08 15.24
C HIS A 246 -2.04 15.03 16.76
N ARG A 247 -1.35 14.02 17.32
CA ARG A 247 -1.13 13.87 18.77
C ARG A 247 -0.39 15.07 19.39
N LEU A 248 0.56 15.66 18.66
CA LEU A 248 1.25 16.88 19.09
C LEU A 248 0.35 18.11 19.07
N ALA A 249 -0.52 18.23 18.07
CA ALA A 249 -1.42 19.36 17.93
C ALA A 249 -2.65 19.29 18.87
N LEU A 250 -3.16 18.08 19.11
CA LEU A 250 -4.44 17.80 19.78
C LEU A 250 -4.31 16.66 20.80
N PRO A 251 -3.45 16.80 21.82
CA PRO A 251 -3.14 15.70 22.73
C PRO A 251 -4.37 15.20 23.50
N HIS A 252 -5.29 16.09 23.86
CA HIS A 252 -6.53 15.75 24.55
C HIS A 252 -7.48 14.88 23.70
N LEU A 253 -7.37 14.91 22.37
CA LEU A 253 -8.21 14.09 21.46
C LEU A 253 -7.55 12.77 21.04
N SER A 254 -6.34 12.50 21.50
CA SER A 254 -5.59 11.29 21.13
C SER A 254 -6.11 10.01 21.78
N ALA A 255 -7.04 10.12 22.74
CA ALA A 255 -7.69 9.02 23.42
C ALA A 255 -9.11 8.74 22.87
N ALA A 256 -9.39 9.17 21.65
CA ALA A 256 -10.68 8.92 21.02
C ALA A 256 -11.00 7.42 20.92
N PRO A 257 -12.27 7.03 21.14
CA PRO A 257 -12.67 5.63 21.14
C PRO A 257 -12.70 5.02 19.73
N LEU A 258 -12.77 5.87 18.69
CA LEU A 258 -12.81 5.46 17.30
C LEU A 258 -11.69 6.11 16.52
N ALA A 259 -11.00 5.30 15.70
CA ALA A 259 -10.00 5.77 14.77
C ALA A 259 -10.09 5.02 13.45
N SER A 260 -9.75 5.70 12.35
CA SER A 260 -9.70 5.09 11.02
C SER A 260 -8.65 5.75 10.14
N GLY A 261 -7.97 4.94 9.32
CA GLY A 261 -7.04 5.42 8.30
C GLY A 261 -7.68 5.62 6.91
N GLN A 262 -8.99 5.40 6.78
CA GLN A 262 -9.69 5.52 5.50
C GLN A 262 -10.78 6.59 5.54
N ASN A 263 -10.73 7.51 4.57
CA ASN A 263 -11.71 8.58 4.40
C ASN A 263 -13.15 8.07 4.30
N ILE A 264 -13.37 6.99 3.53
CA ILE A 264 -14.69 6.37 3.38
C ILE A 264 -15.25 5.98 4.75
N ALA A 265 -14.48 5.26 5.57
CA ALA A 265 -14.91 4.86 6.90
C ALA A 265 -15.15 6.07 7.83
N ILE A 266 -14.29 7.09 7.79
CA ILE A 266 -14.49 8.31 8.58
C ILE A 266 -15.78 9.02 8.17
N ARG A 267 -16.03 9.16 6.87
CA ARG A 267 -17.25 9.77 6.32
C ARG A 267 -18.49 8.99 6.74
N GLU A 268 -18.48 7.68 6.58
CA GLU A 268 -19.61 6.83 6.97
C GLU A 268 -19.86 6.85 8.49
N LEU A 269 -18.81 6.87 9.31
CA LEU A 269 -18.94 7.05 10.76
C LEU A 269 -19.51 8.42 11.11
N LEU A 270 -19.05 9.50 10.44
CA LEU A 270 -19.60 10.84 10.64
C LEU A 270 -21.08 10.91 10.25
N MET A 271 -21.47 10.29 9.14
CA MET A 271 -22.87 10.24 8.72
C MET A 271 -23.71 9.39 9.67
N THR A 272 -23.22 8.22 10.10
CA THR A 272 -23.98 7.29 10.94
C THR A 272 -24.13 7.80 12.37
N LEU A 273 -23.03 8.28 12.97
CA LEU A 273 -23.04 8.79 14.34
C LEU A 273 -23.58 10.22 14.43
N GLY A 274 -23.41 11.01 13.36
CA GLY A 274 -23.94 12.36 13.26
C GLY A 274 -25.42 12.42 12.83
N ALA A 275 -25.97 11.37 12.22
CA ALA A 275 -27.40 11.28 11.85
C ALA A 275 -28.28 10.67 12.93
N LEU A 276 -27.74 10.31 14.11
CA LEU A 276 -28.59 9.99 15.25
C LEU A 276 -29.38 11.26 15.64
N PRO A 277 -30.72 11.25 15.54
CA PRO A 277 -31.49 12.39 15.98
C PRO A 277 -31.26 12.54 17.48
N THR A 278 -30.82 13.72 17.89
CA THR A 278 -30.88 14.14 19.28
C THR A 278 -32.35 14.16 19.70
N SER A 279 -32.79 13.11 20.39
CA SER A 279 -34.04 13.05 21.15
C SER A 279 -33.71 12.94 22.63
#